data_AF-A0A969SRN2-F1
#
_entry.id   AF-A0A969SRN2-F1
#
_cell.length_a   1.000
_cell.length_b   1.000
_cell.length_c   1.000
_cell.angle_alpha   90.00
_cell.angle_beta   90.00
_cell.angle_gamma   90.00
#
_symmetry.space_group_name_H-M   'P 1'
#
loop_
_entity.id
_entity.type
_entity.pdbx_description
1 polymer ?
#
loop_
_entity_poly.entity_id
_entity_poly.type
_entity_poly.pdbx_seq_one_letter_code
_entity_poly.pdbx_strand_id
1 'polypeptide(L)'
;MHKLSETVERKFEDVIYLEPGWEIETDTGWQSIQSIMKTVPYQTWCVVLEDNITFKCADTHIVFLSDYSEIFVCDLLPGQKIITEFGEKAVIQVYSIETCDNMYDISINSPDQRYYANKVLHHNSTVASAYLLWYAMFRDNSTILVVANNASQAYEIMQKIRYAYEEIPDHIRAGGVSYNKGTIEFDNGSRIISRATTAYSGRGLSITLLYADEFAFVQPNMAEEFWTAIQPTLSTGGGCILTSTPNGDNDIFAQVWRGATDTIGPNGIPTLGGVGRNGFKAFQATWHCHPDRDEKWADTYRNQIGEEKFKREFDCCVADTMLDCVDELGNSFKISIGDLYKKLSV
;
A
#
# COMPACT_ATOMS: atom_id res chain seq x y z
N MET A 1 24.53 -27.70 -8.61
CA MET A 1 24.65 -26.55 -9.51
C MET A 1 24.87 -25.33 -8.64
N HIS A 2 25.96 -24.58 -8.85
CA HIS A 2 26.11 -23.26 -8.25
C HIS A 2 25.04 -22.33 -8.84
N LYS A 3 24.46 -21.44 -8.02
CA LYS A 3 23.46 -20.46 -8.49
C LYS A 3 24.17 -19.31 -9.20
N LEU A 4 23.66 -18.85 -10.35
CA LEU A 4 24.28 -17.73 -11.08
C LEU A 4 24.24 -16.41 -10.29
N SER A 5 23.36 -16.31 -9.29
CA SER A 5 23.30 -15.18 -8.35
C SER A 5 24.58 -14.98 -7.53
N GLU A 6 25.40 -16.01 -7.33
CA GLU A 6 26.62 -15.97 -6.51
C GLU A 6 27.85 -15.44 -7.28
N THR A 7 27.72 -15.13 -8.57
CA THR A 7 28.85 -14.79 -9.46
C THR A 7 28.86 -13.33 -9.95
N VAL A 8 27.94 -12.48 -9.49
CA VAL A 8 27.77 -11.11 -10.01
C VAL A 8 28.40 -10.07 -9.08
N GLU A 9 29.50 -9.42 -9.50
CA GLU A 9 30.08 -8.23 -8.85
C GLU A 9 29.43 -6.94 -9.37
N ARG A 10 28.88 -6.09 -8.48
CA ARG A 10 28.28 -4.79 -8.83
C ARG A 10 29.29 -3.65 -8.63
N LYS A 11 29.44 -2.76 -9.62
CA LYS A 11 30.37 -1.61 -9.58
C LYS A 11 29.64 -0.29 -9.32
N PHE A 12 30.16 0.52 -8.39
CA PHE A 12 29.64 1.84 -8.03
C PHE A 12 30.50 2.96 -8.65
N GLU A 13 29.85 3.99 -9.19
CA GLU A 13 30.43 5.11 -9.93
C GLU A 13 30.61 6.36 -9.06
N ASP A 14 29.68 6.61 -8.15
CA ASP A 14 29.79 7.71 -7.20
C ASP A 14 29.26 7.30 -5.83
N VAL A 15 29.89 7.78 -4.78
CA VAL A 15 29.49 7.49 -3.40
C VAL A 15 29.60 8.78 -2.62
N ILE A 16 28.46 9.39 -2.31
CA ILE A 16 28.39 10.56 -1.44
C ILE A 16 28.33 10.06 -0.01
N TYR A 17 29.43 10.24 0.72
CA TYR A 17 29.47 9.98 2.16
C TYR A 17 28.92 11.19 2.90
N LEU A 18 27.92 10.97 3.74
CA LEU A 18 27.27 12.02 4.50
C LEU A 18 27.93 12.13 5.89
N GLU A 19 28.14 13.37 6.35
CA GLU A 19 28.52 13.64 7.75
C GLU A 19 27.34 13.29 8.69
N PRO A 20 27.61 12.93 9.97
CA PRO A 20 26.57 12.67 10.95
C PRO A 20 25.60 13.85 11.10
N GLY A 21 24.31 13.61 10.90
CA GLY A 21 23.27 14.65 10.90
C GLY A 21 22.08 14.33 10.01
N TRP A 22 22.26 13.40 9.06
CA TRP A 22 21.22 12.87 8.19
C TRP A 22 20.81 11.46 8.65
N GLU A 23 19.56 11.29 9.07
CA GLU A 23 19.03 10.02 9.56
C GLU A 23 17.87 9.53 8.69
N ILE A 24 17.80 8.21 8.46
CA ILE A 24 16.72 7.53 7.74
C ILE A 24 16.01 6.55 8.67
N GLU A 25 14.70 6.52 8.60
CA GLU A 25 13.87 5.65 9.43
C GLU A 25 13.99 4.19 8.95
N THR A 26 14.35 3.30 9.88
CA THR A 26 14.41 1.86 9.69
C THR A 26 13.42 1.17 10.62
N ASP A 27 13.28 -0.15 10.51
CA ASP A 27 12.47 -0.97 11.43
C ASP A 27 12.95 -0.95 12.90
N THR A 28 14.14 -0.38 13.16
CA THR A 28 14.74 -0.26 14.50
C THR A 28 14.91 1.19 14.97
N GLY A 29 14.35 2.15 14.25
CA GLY A 29 14.44 3.58 14.54
C GLY A 29 15.27 4.35 13.52
N TRP A 30 15.58 5.61 13.86
CA TRP A 30 16.37 6.50 13.03
C TRP A 30 17.82 6.05 13.00
N GLN A 31 18.33 5.77 11.81
CA GLN A 31 19.69 5.31 11.59
C GLN A 31 20.39 6.30 10.68
N SER A 32 21.62 6.68 11.02
CA SER A 32 22.38 7.63 10.20
C SER A 32 22.66 7.05 8.81
N ILE A 33 22.40 7.85 7.78
CA ILE A 33 22.72 7.50 6.40
C ILE A 33 24.23 7.62 6.24
N GLN A 34 24.91 6.52 5.89
CA GLN A 34 26.36 6.50 5.74
C GLN A 34 26.80 7.00 4.37
N SER A 35 26.13 6.51 3.33
CA SER A 35 26.48 6.88 1.97
C SER A 35 25.34 6.65 1.00
N ILE A 36 25.26 7.50 -0.02
CA ILE A 36 24.38 7.32 -1.18
C ILE A 36 25.28 6.93 -2.35
N MET A 37 25.00 5.78 -2.95
CA MET A 37 25.79 5.17 -4.00
C MET A 37 25.06 5.26 -5.34
N LYS A 38 25.78 5.63 -6.38
CA LYS A 38 25.35 5.60 -7.77
C LYS A 38 26.13 4.49 -8.44
N THR A 39 25.48 3.53 -9.07
CA THR A 39 26.13 2.44 -9.84
C THR A 39 26.69 2.95 -11.16
N VAL A 40 27.66 2.23 -11.74
CA VAL A 40 28.08 2.49 -13.13
C VAL A 40 26.89 2.27 -14.07
N PRO A 41 26.81 3.03 -15.18
CA PRO A 41 25.79 2.84 -16.19
C PRO A 41 25.87 1.42 -16.74
N TYR A 42 24.85 0.60 -16.49
CA TYR A 42 24.75 -0.71 -17.12
C TYR A 42 24.05 -0.56 -18.47
N GLN A 43 24.55 -1.28 -19.47
CA GLN A 43 23.92 -1.31 -20.78
C GLN A 43 22.52 -1.89 -20.63
N THR A 44 21.51 -1.14 -21.04
CA THR A 44 20.11 -1.60 -20.91
C THR A 44 19.82 -2.60 -22.01
N TRP A 45 19.31 -3.77 -21.67
CA TRP A 45 18.86 -4.79 -22.61
C TRP A 45 17.34 -4.82 -22.67
N CYS A 46 16.81 -4.85 -23.89
CA CYS A 46 15.39 -4.99 -24.18
C CYS A 46 15.12 -6.42 -24.63
N VAL A 47 14.18 -7.09 -23.96
CA VAL A 47 13.67 -8.39 -24.35
C VAL A 47 12.24 -8.21 -24.84
N VAL A 48 12.00 -8.68 -26.06
CA VAL A 48 10.70 -8.73 -26.73
C VAL A 48 10.28 -10.17 -26.80
N LEU A 49 9.12 -10.49 -26.23
CA LEU A 49 8.51 -11.81 -26.26
C LEU A 49 7.32 -11.82 -27.24
N GLU A 50 6.76 -13.00 -27.49
CA GLU A 50 5.52 -13.15 -28.24
C GLU A 50 4.38 -12.39 -27.53
N ASP A 51 3.33 -12.06 -28.29
CA ASP A 51 2.20 -11.20 -27.84
C ASP A 51 2.57 -9.74 -27.52
N ASN A 52 3.68 -9.23 -28.06
CA ASN A 52 4.18 -7.85 -27.86
C ASN A 52 4.53 -7.51 -26.39
N ILE A 53 4.82 -8.52 -25.56
CA ILE A 53 5.30 -8.31 -24.20
C ILE A 53 6.76 -7.89 -24.28
N THR A 54 7.11 -6.77 -23.61
CA THR A 54 8.49 -6.26 -23.61
C THR A 54 8.92 -5.86 -22.20
N PHE A 55 10.18 -6.14 -21.86
CA PHE A 55 10.78 -5.68 -20.61
C PHE A 55 12.23 -5.22 -20.82
N LYS A 56 12.67 -4.29 -19.98
CA LYS A 56 14.02 -3.73 -20.00
C LYS A 56 14.74 -4.11 -18.72
N CYS A 57 15.99 -4.53 -18.84
CA CYS A 57 16.78 -5.05 -17.73
C CYS A 57 18.28 -4.90 -18.00
N ALA A 58 19.12 -5.23 -17.01
CA ALA A 58 20.56 -5.30 -17.22
C ALA A 58 20.93 -6.53 -18.06
N ASP A 59 22.11 -6.49 -18.68
CA ASP A 59 22.72 -7.61 -19.41
C ASP A 59 22.74 -8.91 -18.58
N THR A 60 23.11 -8.79 -17.32
CA THR A 60 23.24 -9.87 -16.33
C THR A 60 21.94 -10.16 -15.56
N HIS A 61 20.80 -9.65 -16.02
CA HIS A 61 19.52 -10.03 -15.44
C HIS A 61 19.23 -11.51 -15.73
N ILE A 62 18.85 -12.28 -14.71
CA ILE A 62 18.60 -13.73 -14.85
C ILE A 62 17.12 -13.97 -15.15
N VAL A 63 16.83 -14.75 -16.18
CA VAL A 63 15.49 -15.27 -16.52
C VAL A 63 15.50 -16.79 -16.54
N PHE A 64 14.32 -17.41 -16.46
CA PHE A 64 14.16 -18.86 -16.40
C PHE A 64 13.60 -19.41 -17.70
N LEU A 65 14.25 -20.42 -18.27
CA LEU A 65 13.72 -21.18 -19.42
C LEU A 65 12.59 -22.13 -18.97
N SER A 66 11.85 -22.71 -19.93
CA SER A 66 10.76 -23.67 -19.66
C SER A 66 11.16 -24.87 -18.79
N ASP A 67 12.44 -25.22 -18.74
CA ASP A 67 12.98 -26.29 -17.90
C ASP A 67 13.47 -25.81 -16.52
N TYR A 68 13.16 -24.56 -16.16
CA TYR A 68 13.61 -23.86 -14.95
C TYR A 68 15.14 -23.63 -14.86
N SER A 69 15.88 -23.77 -15.95
CA SER A 69 17.28 -23.35 -15.98
C SER A 69 17.41 -21.82 -16.01
N GLU A 70 18.40 -21.30 -15.27
CA GLU A 70 18.75 -19.88 -15.21
C GLU A 70 19.61 -19.48 -16.42
N ILE A 71 19.27 -18.37 -17.06
CA ILE A 71 20.04 -17.80 -18.17
C ILE A 71 20.09 -16.27 -18.04
N PHE A 72 21.22 -15.65 -18.36
CA PHE A 72 21.30 -14.20 -18.42
C PHE A 72 20.59 -13.66 -19.65
N VAL A 73 20.03 -12.45 -19.55
CA VAL A 73 19.33 -11.81 -20.65
C VAL A 73 20.24 -11.57 -21.84
N CYS A 74 21.52 -11.25 -21.64
CA CYS A 74 22.48 -11.11 -22.74
C CYS A 74 22.74 -12.44 -23.50
N ASP A 75 22.51 -13.58 -22.86
CA ASP A 75 22.70 -14.91 -23.44
C ASP A 75 21.40 -15.49 -24.05
N LEU A 76 20.30 -14.73 -23.98
CA LEU A 76 18.98 -15.16 -24.44
C LEU A 76 18.88 -15.12 -25.98
N LEU A 77 18.41 -16.21 -26.58
CA LEU A 77 18.29 -16.35 -28.03
C LEU A 77 16.82 -16.30 -28.49
N PRO A 78 16.53 -15.65 -29.65
CA PRO A 78 15.21 -15.73 -30.26
C PRO A 78 14.74 -17.17 -30.46
N GLY A 79 13.49 -17.45 -30.09
CA GLY A 79 12.86 -18.77 -30.12
C GLY A 79 12.95 -19.55 -28.79
N GLN A 80 13.82 -19.15 -27.86
CA GLN A 80 13.81 -19.72 -26.51
C GLN A 80 12.54 -19.31 -25.77
N LYS A 81 11.98 -20.23 -24.99
CA LYS A 81 10.80 -19.94 -24.17
C LYS A 81 11.23 -19.64 -22.75
N ILE A 82 10.81 -18.48 -22.25
CA ILE A 82 11.01 -18.10 -20.87
C ILE A 82 9.68 -18.18 -20.10
N ILE A 83 9.78 -18.49 -18.82
CA ILE A 83 8.63 -18.56 -17.93
C ILE A 83 8.19 -17.12 -17.59
N THR A 84 6.94 -16.79 -17.88
CA THR A 84 6.31 -15.50 -17.52
C THR A 84 5.04 -15.72 -16.72
N GLU A 85 4.46 -14.65 -16.16
CA GLU A 85 3.17 -14.70 -15.46
C GLU A 85 2.00 -15.13 -16.38
N PHE A 86 2.16 -14.98 -17.70
CA PHE A 86 1.20 -15.39 -18.72
C PHE A 86 1.52 -16.78 -19.30
N GLY A 87 2.35 -17.57 -18.60
CA GLY A 87 2.85 -18.87 -19.04
C GLY A 87 4.18 -18.77 -19.79
N GLU A 88 4.60 -19.86 -20.42
CA GLU A 88 5.82 -19.88 -21.24
C GLU A 88 5.64 -19.01 -22.48
N LYS A 89 6.55 -18.06 -22.68
CA LYS A 89 6.53 -17.15 -23.83
C LYS A 89 7.81 -17.24 -24.63
N ALA A 90 7.68 -17.39 -25.95
CA ALA A 90 8.82 -17.38 -26.86
C ALA A 90 9.45 -15.99 -26.96
N VAL A 91 10.76 -15.93 -26.87
CA VAL A 91 11.58 -14.73 -27.09
C VAL A 91 11.58 -14.42 -28.58
N ILE A 92 11.11 -13.24 -28.95
CA ILE A 92 11.08 -12.78 -30.35
C ILE A 92 12.37 -12.05 -30.68
N GLN A 93 12.84 -11.19 -29.77
CA GLN A 93 14.04 -10.40 -30.00
C GLN A 93 14.67 -10.00 -28.67
N VAL A 94 15.99 -10.03 -28.61
CA VAL A 94 16.77 -9.45 -27.51
C VAL A 94 17.82 -8.56 -28.10
N TYR A 95 17.89 -7.32 -27.61
CA TYR A 95 18.85 -6.36 -28.11
C TYR A 95 19.23 -5.38 -27.00
N SER A 96 20.51 -5.02 -26.97
CA SER A 96 20.98 -3.92 -26.15
C SER A 96 20.49 -2.59 -26.71
N ILE A 97 20.00 -1.73 -25.83
CA ILE A 97 19.75 -0.32 -26.09
C ILE A 97 21.08 0.42 -25.79
N GLU A 98 21.47 1.37 -26.63
CA GLU A 98 22.69 2.17 -26.46
C GLU A 98 22.66 3.09 -25.22
N THR A 99 21.54 3.15 -24.50
CA THR A 99 21.40 3.91 -23.27
C THR A 99 21.90 3.10 -22.09
N CYS A 100 22.98 3.56 -21.48
CA CYS A 100 23.42 3.07 -20.18
C CYS A 100 22.84 3.99 -19.10
N ASP A 101 22.12 3.42 -18.14
CA ASP A 101 21.47 4.18 -17.07
C ASP A 101 22.11 3.83 -15.72
N ASN A 102 22.33 4.85 -14.89
CA ASN A 102 22.83 4.70 -13.52
C ASN A 102 21.69 4.26 -12.59
N MET A 103 21.90 3.21 -11.80
CA MET A 103 21.03 2.83 -10.66
C MET A 103 21.54 3.46 -9.37
N TYR A 104 20.68 3.79 -8.39
CA TYR A 104 21.08 4.42 -7.12
C TYR A 104 20.73 3.51 -5.93
N ASP A 105 21.60 3.49 -4.91
CA ASP A 105 21.54 2.63 -3.72
C ASP A 105 21.96 3.43 -2.47
N ILE A 106 21.60 3.00 -1.26
CA ILE A 106 21.90 3.71 -0.01
C ILE A 106 22.46 2.74 1.03
N SER A 107 23.55 3.13 1.70
CA SER A 107 24.11 2.42 2.86
C SER A 107 23.74 3.15 4.15
N ILE A 108 23.28 2.39 5.14
CA ILE A 108 22.87 2.86 6.47
C ILE A 108 23.78 2.28 7.55
N ASN A 109 23.96 3.02 8.64
CA ASN A 109 24.81 2.59 9.76
C ASN A 109 24.10 1.60 10.70
N SER A 110 23.56 0.51 10.15
CA SER A 110 22.90 -0.56 10.90
C SER A 110 23.42 -1.92 10.45
N PRO A 111 23.68 -2.88 11.38
CA PRO A 111 24.23 -4.20 11.05
C PRO A 111 23.33 -5.03 10.14
N ASP A 112 22.05 -4.67 10.01
CA ASP A 112 21.07 -5.46 9.27
C ASP A 112 20.87 -5.03 7.81
N GLN A 113 21.24 -3.80 7.42
CA GLN A 113 21.09 -3.27 6.04
C GLN A 113 19.72 -3.54 5.37
N ARG A 114 18.62 -3.53 6.13
CA ARG A 114 17.26 -3.86 5.63
C ARG A 114 16.49 -2.60 5.23
N TYR A 115 15.91 -2.63 4.04
CA TYR A 115 14.92 -1.66 3.55
C TYR A 115 13.98 -2.34 2.52
N TYR A 116 12.79 -1.79 2.31
CA TYR A 116 11.72 -2.45 1.54
C TYR A 116 11.73 -2.14 0.03
N ALA A 117 11.34 -3.11 -0.82
CA ALA A 117 11.22 -3.01 -2.30
C ALA A 117 10.18 -3.99 -2.94
N ASN A 118 9.69 -3.65 -4.14
CA ASN A 118 9.14 -4.55 -5.21
C ASN A 118 7.80 -5.31 -5.13
N LYS A 119 6.76 -4.62 -5.53
CA LYS A 119 6.10 -4.79 -6.84
C LYS A 119 4.78 -5.66 -7.19
N VAL A 120 3.56 -5.51 -6.55
CA VAL A 120 2.15 -6.05 -6.91
C VAL A 120 0.87 -5.18 -6.60
N LEU A 121 -0.09 -4.96 -7.54
CA LEU A 121 -1.37 -4.20 -7.31
C LEU A 121 -2.41 -4.80 -6.35
N HIS A 122 -2.73 -4.07 -5.27
CA HIS A 122 -3.78 -4.43 -4.31
C HIS A 122 -4.82 -3.32 -4.10
N HIS A 123 -6.10 -3.65 -4.33
CA HIS A 123 -7.24 -2.89 -3.79
C HIS A 123 -7.25 -3.03 -2.26
N ASN A 124 -7.22 -1.91 -1.53
CA ASN A 124 -7.40 -1.88 -0.07
C ASN A 124 -8.65 -2.66 0.39
N SER A 125 -9.70 -2.67 -0.43
CA SER A 125 -10.94 -3.40 -0.18
C SER A 125 -10.81 -4.93 -0.28
N THR A 126 -9.82 -5.48 -0.99
CA THR A 126 -9.59 -6.94 -1.05
C THR A 126 -9.01 -7.46 0.26
N VAL A 127 -7.99 -6.76 0.79
CA VAL A 127 -7.40 -7.10 2.10
C VAL A 127 -8.43 -6.91 3.21
N ALA A 128 -9.20 -5.81 3.16
CA ALA A 128 -10.30 -5.61 4.10
C ALA A 128 -11.35 -6.73 3.99
N SER A 129 -11.79 -7.10 2.80
CA SER A 129 -12.76 -8.20 2.59
C SER A 129 -12.26 -9.52 3.17
N ALA A 130 -10.99 -9.87 2.95
CA ALA A 130 -10.37 -11.06 3.51
C ALA A 130 -10.34 -11.02 5.05
N TYR A 131 -9.99 -9.86 5.63
CA TYR A 131 -9.99 -9.67 7.08
C TYR A 131 -11.39 -9.79 7.68
N LEU A 132 -12.41 -9.17 7.07
CA LEU A 132 -13.80 -9.25 7.53
C LEU A 132 -14.33 -10.68 7.48
N LEU A 133 -14.02 -11.41 6.41
CA LEU A 133 -14.39 -12.81 6.28
C LEU A 133 -13.70 -13.66 7.35
N TRP A 134 -12.38 -13.52 7.52
CA TRP A 134 -11.63 -14.18 8.57
C TRP A 134 -12.23 -13.89 9.96
N TYR A 135 -12.51 -12.62 10.25
CA TYR A 135 -13.08 -12.22 11.53
C TYR A 135 -14.42 -12.93 11.79
N ALA A 136 -15.29 -13.02 10.78
CA ALA A 136 -16.58 -13.69 10.92
C ALA A 136 -16.45 -15.22 11.11
N MET A 137 -15.53 -15.88 10.39
CA MET A 137 -15.37 -17.33 10.49
C MET A 137 -14.68 -17.79 11.77
N PHE A 138 -13.75 -16.99 12.31
CA PHE A 138 -12.89 -17.40 13.44
C PHE A 138 -13.20 -16.71 14.76
N ARG A 139 -14.19 -15.81 14.81
CA ARG A 139 -14.68 -15.22 16.06
C ARG A 139 -16.19 -15.40 16.16
N ASP A 140 -16.61 -16.26 17.07
CA ASP A 140 -18.02 -16.61 17.27
C ASP A 140 -18.87 -15.40 17.66
N ASN A 141 -20.14 -15.42 17.26
CA ASN A 141 -21.15 -14.40 17.58
C ASN A 141 -20.77 -12.96 17.17
N SER A 142 -19.97 -12.82 16.10
CA SER A 142 -19.55 -11.51 15.59
C SER A 142 -20.58 -10.93 14.63
N THR A 143 -21.08 -9.72 14.89
CA THR A 143 -21.88 -8.98 13.91
C THR A 143 -21.00 -7.93 13.24
N ILE A 144 -20.70 -8.15 11.96
CA ILE A 144 -19.90 -7.25 11.13
C ILE A 144 -20.83 -6.42 10.24
N LEU A 145 -20.72 -5.09 10.32
CA LEU A 145 -21.46 -4.17 9.46
C LEU A 145 -20.52 -3.56 8.42
N VAL A 146 -20.82 -3.76 7.14
CA VAL A 146 -20.15 -3.15 5.99
C VAL A 146 -21.03 -2.00 5.49
N VAL A 147 -20.48 -0.79 5.45
CA VAL A 147 -21.15 0.40 4.91
C VAL A 147 -20.32 1.07 3.82
N ALA A 148 -21.01 1.66 2.85
CA ALA A 148 -20.42 2.51 1.81
C ALA A 148 -21.37 3.69 1.52
N ASN A 149 -20.97 4.61 0.65
CA ASN A 149 -21.79 5.78 0.30
C ASN A 149 -23.13 5.38 -0.32
N ASN A 150 -23.15 4.33 -1.14
CA ASN A 150 -24.37 3.77 -1.71
C ASN A 150 -24.43 2.24 -1.58
N ALA A 151 -25.62 1.67 -1.78
CA ALA A 151 -25.85 0.24 -1.61
C ALA A 151 -25.09 -0.61 -2.63
N SER A 152 -24.88 -0.10 -3.85
CA SER A 152 -24.15 -0.81 -4.90
C SER A 152 -22.69 -1.03 -4.51
N GLN A 153 -22.01 0.02 -4.03
CA GLN A 153 -20.63 -0.07 -3.53
C GLN A 153 -20.51 -1.05 -2.36
N ALA A 154 -21.45 -0.99 -1.41
CA ALA A 154 -21.47 -1.92 -0.28
C ALA A 154 -21.61 -3.39 -0.77
N TYR A 155 -22.47 -3.62 -1.77
CA TYR A 155 -22.62 -4.95 -2.37
C TYR A 155 -21.40 -5.43 -3.16
N GLU A 156 -20.59 -4.55 -3.72
CA GLU A 156 -19.33 -4.95 -4.36
C GLU A 156 -18.32 -5.51 -3.35
N ILE A 157 -18.23 -4.91 -2.16
CA ILE A 157 -17.42 -5.45 -1.06
C ILE A 157 -17.97 -6.80 -0.62
N MET A 158 -19.30 -6.89 -0.45
CA MET A 158 -19.93 -8.17 -0.12
C MET A 158 -19.68 -9.23 -1.20
N GLN A 159 -19.65 -8.86 -2.48
CA GLN A 159 -19.32 -9.78 -3.57
C GLN A 159 -17.88 -10.30 -3.46
N LYS A 160 -16.91 -9.44 -3.09
CA LYS A 160 -15.52 -9.85 -2.83
C LYS A 160 -15.43 -10.83 -1.65
N ILE A 161 -16.13 -10.56 -0.56
CA ILE A 161 -16.22 -11.45 0.61
C ILE A 161 -16.81 -12.80 0.20
N ARG A 162 -17.90 -12.78 -0.57
CA ARG A 162 -18.59 -13.96 -1.08
C ARG A 162 -17.69 -14.81 -1.97
N TYR A 163 -17.02 -14.18 -2.92
CA TYR A 163 -16.03 -14.84 -3.77
C TYR A 163 -14.91 -15.47 -2.94
N ALA A 164 -14.31 -14.71 -2.01
CA ALA A 164 -13.28 -15.25 -1.13
C ALA A 164 -13.78 -16.44 -0.31
N TYR A 165 -15.01 -16.40 0.20
CA TYR A 165 -15.61 -17.50 0.94
C TYR A 165 -15.84 -18.75 0.09
N GLU A 166 -16.27 -18.58 -1.17
CA GLU A 166 -16.47 -19.67 -2.12
C GLU A 166 -15.17 -20.38 -2.52
N GLU A 167 -14.02 -19.71 -2.40
CA GLU A 167 -12.69 -20.24 -2.72
C GLU A 167 -11.98 -20.91 -1.52
N ILE A 168 -12.48 -20.76 -0.28
CA ILE A 168 -11.81 -21.33 0.91
C ILE A 168 -12.01 -22.85 1.00
N PRO A 169 -10.98 -23.66 1.22
CA PRO A 169 -11.16 -25.10 1.40
C PRO A 169 -12.15 -25.48 2.51
N ASP A 170 -13.00 -26.48 2.28
CA ASP A 170 -14.08 -26.87 3.20
C ASP A 170 -13.63 -27.15 4.64
N HIS A 171 -12.39 -27.61 4.84
CA HIS A 171 -11.86 -27.88 6.18
C HIS A 171 -11.53 -26.62 7.00
N ILE A 172 -11.50 -25.45 6.37
CA ILE A 172 -11.27 -24.13 6.98
C ILE A 172 -12.58 -23.33 7.02
N ARG A 173 -13.43 -23.52 6.01
CA ARG A 173 -14.66 -22.75 5.79
C ARG A 173 -15.67 -22.97 6.92
N ALA A 174 -16.13 -21.89 7.55
CA ALA A 174 -17.27 -21.97 8.48
C ALA A 174 -18.56 -22.33 7.72
N GLY A 175 -19.50 -23.04 8.34
CA GLY A 175 -20.74 -23.41 7.66
C GLY A 175 -21.64 -22.19 7.42
N GLY A 176 -22.15 -22.03 6.21
CA GLY A 176 -23.09 -20.95 5.87
C GLY A 176 -24.54 -21.34 6.18
N VAL A 177 -25.19 -20.62 7.09
CA VAL A 177 -26.62 -20.82 7.43
C VAL A 177 -27.51 -20.04 6.46
N SER A 178 -27.11 -18.81 6.13
CA SER A 178 -27.84 -17.93 5.22
C SER A 178 -26.85 -17.22 4.31
N TYR A 179 -27.14 -17.20 3.01
CA TYR A 179 -26.24 -16.68 1.99
C TYR A 179 -27.01 -15.85 0.97
N ASN A 180 -26.97 -14.53 1.14
CA ASN A 180 -27.72 -13.55 0.36
C ASN A 180 -26.80 -12.48 -0.22
N LYS A 181 -27.31 -11.69 -1.18
CA LYS A 181 -26.53 -10.63 -1.84
C LYS A 181 -25.93 -9.60 -0.86
N GLY A 182 -26.65 -9.28 0.21
CA GLY A 182 -26.24 -8.29 1.20
C GLY A 182 -25.86 -8.88 2.57
N THR A 183 -25.92 -10.20 2.73
CA THR A 183 -25.77 -10.82 4.06
C THR A 183 -25.20 -12.22 3.96
N ILE A 184 -24.29 -12.56 4.86
CA ILE A 184 -23.85 -13.94 5.11
C ILE A 184 -23.99 -14.21 6.60
N GLU A 185 -24.60 -15.33 6.95
CA GLU A 185 -24.71 -15.83 8.33
C GLU A 185 -24.01 -17.19 8.42
N PHE A 186 -23.21 -17.35 9.47
CA PHE A 186 -22.40 -18.52 9.71
C PHE A 186 -22.95 -19.35 10.88
N ASP A 187 -22.62 -20.64 10.90
CA ASP A 187 -23.04 -21.61 11.92
C ASP A 187 -22.48 -21.32 13.32
N ASN A 188 -21.39 -20.57 13.41
CA ASN A 188 -20.81 -20.05 14.65
C ASN A 188 -21.56 -18.82 15.22
N GLY A 189 -22.71 -18.45 14.64
CA GLY A 189 -23.54 -17.32 15.06
C GLY A 189 -23.05 -15.96 14.56
N SER A 190 -21.94 -15.91 13.81
CA SER A 190 -21.45 -14.68 13.20
C SER A 190 -22.22 -14.32 11.94
N ARG A 191 -22.22 -13.03 11.60
CA ARG A 191 -22.86 -12.53 10.38
C ARG A 191 -22.17 -11.29 9.85
N ILE A 192 -22.17 -11.16 8.53
CA ILE A 192 -21.72 -9.97 7.81
C ILE A 192 -22.92 -9.36 7.11
N ILE A 193 -23.18 -8.07 7.35
CA ILE A 193 -24.32 -7.33 6.81
C ILE A 193 -23.78 -6.15 6.00
N SER A 194 -24.21 -6.00 4.75
CA SER A 194 -23.83 -4.89 3.86
C SER A 194 -25.00 -3.93 3.65
N ARG A 195 -24.79 -2.63 3.87
CA ARG A 195 -25.82 -1.58 3.71
C ARG A 195 -25.22 -0.28 3.18
N ALA A 196 -26.05 0.58 2.59
CA ALA A 196 -25.69 1.97 2.38
C ALA A 196 -25.56 2.69 3.72
N THR A 197 -24.72 3.72 3.79
CA THR A 197 -24.64 4.60 4.96
C THR A 197 -25.93 5.39 5.08
N THR A 198 -26.59 5.32 6.24
CA THR A 198 -27.76 6.12 6.61
C THR A 198 -27.75 6.30 8.13
N ALA A 199 -28.47 7.28 8.67
CA ALA A 199 -28.60 7.50 10.12
C ALA A 199 -29.11 6.28 10.92
N TYR A 200 -29.76 5.33 10.24
CA TYR A 200 -30.36 4.14 10.85
C TYR A 200 -29.55 2.86 10.58
N SER A 201 -28.56 2.88 9.68
CA SER A 201 -27.92 1.66 9.17
C SER A 201 -27.27 0.79 10.25
N GLY A 202 -26.79 1.41 11.33
CA GLY A 202 -26.21 0.72 12.50
C GLY A 202 -27.06 0.72 13.76
N ARG A 203 -28.20 1.44 13.81
CA ARG A 203 -29.03 1.52 15.03
C ARG A 203 -29.75 0.19 15.26
N GLY A 204 -29.71 -0.30 16.49
CA GLY A 204 -30.36 -1.57 16.87
C GLY A 204 -29.59 -2.83 16.50
N LEU A 205 -28.37 -2.70 15.96
CA LEU A 205 -27.44 -3.80 15.79
C LEU A 205 -26.39 -3.76 16.92
N SER A 206 -26.15 -4.89 17.56
CA SER A 206 -24.99 -5.10 18.44
C SER A 206 -23.77 -5.39 17.58
N ILE A 207 -23.14 -4.34 17.04
CA ILE A 207 -22.03 -4.45 16.08
C ILE A 207 -20.73 -4.73 16.82
N THR A 208 -20.05 -5.80 16.40
CA THR A 208 -18.72 -6.18 16.91
C THR A 208 -17.62 -5.51 16.09
N LEU A 209 -17.82 -5.37 14.77
CA LEU A 209 -16.88 -4.73 13.87
C LEU A 209 -17.62 -3.91 12.80
N LEU A 210 -17.30 -2.63 12.70
CA LEU A 210 -17.74 -1.74 11.62
C LEU A 210 -16.64 -1.63 10.57
N TYR A 211 -17.00 -1.78 9.29
CA TYR A 211 -16.17 -1.41 8.14
C TYR A 211 -16.89 -0.37 7.31
N ALA A 212 -16.28 0.81 7.12
CA ALA A 212 -16.81 1.86 6.26
C ALA A 212 -15.84 2.17 5.13
N ASP A 213 -16.30 1.97 3.89
CA ASP A 213 -15.53 2.20 2.68
C ASP A 213 -15.87 3.55 2.03
N GLU A 214 -14.85 4.21 1.48
CA GLU A 214 -14.93 5.54 0.87
C GLU A 214 -15.64 6.58 1.76
N PHE A 215 -15.37 6.53 3.08
CA PHE A 215 -16.18 7.26 4.05
C PHE A 215 -16.10 8.80 3.92
N ALA A 216 -15.01 9.35 3.39
CA ALA A 216 -14.88 10.79 3.16
C ALA A 216 -15.83 11.31 2.06
N PHE A 217 -16.42 10.42 1.24
CA PHE A 217 -17.37 10.77 0.18
C PHE A 217 -18.84 10.62 0.61
N VAL A 218 -19.10 10.20 1.84
CA VAL A 218 -20.45 10.22 2.41
C VAL A 218 -20.86 11.66 2.65
N GLN A 219 -22.12 12.00 2.33
CA GLN A 219 -22.63 13.36 2.53
C GLN A 219 -22.48 13.79 4.01
N PRO A 220 -21.97 15.00 4.30
CA PRO A 220 -21.60 15.42 5.66
C PRO A 220 -22.69 15.20 6.71
N ASN A 221 -23.93 15.63 6.44
CA ASN A 221 -25.06 15.46 7.36
C ASN A 221 -25.33 13.98 7.67
N MET A 222 -25.22 13.13 6.66
CA MET A 222 -25.45 11.69 6.80
C MET A 222 -24.30 11.00 7.53
N ALA A 223 -23.06 11.43 7.27
CA ALA A 223 -21.87 10.95 7.96
C ALA A 223 -21.92 11.29 9.46
N GLU A 224 -22.31 12.52 9.81
CA GLU A 224 -22.47 12.97 11.20
C GLU A 224 -23.55 12.19 11.95
N GLU A 225 -24.74 12.05 11.36
CA GLU A 225 -25.84 11.31 11.96
C GLU A 225 -25.50 9.82 12.16
N PHE A 226 -24.83 9.21 11.17
CA PHE A 226 -24.36 7.84 11.24
C PHE A 226 -23.27 7.67 12.31
N TRP A 227 -22.27 8.55 12.32
CA TRP A 227 -21.15 8.50 13.27
C TRP A 227 -21.63 8.66 14.71
N THR A 228 -22.53 9.61 14.95
CA THR A 228 -23.17 9.83 16.26
C THR A 228 -23.97 8.61 16.69
N ALA A 229 -24.66 7.94 15.75
CA ALA A 229 -25.46 6.76 16.05
C ALA A 229 -24.61 5.53 16.43
N ILE A 230 -23.39 5.40 15.88
CA ILE A 230 -22.55 4.21 16.07
C ILE A 230 -21.53 4.35 17.21
N GLN A 231 -21.22 5.58 17.63
CA GLN A 231 -20.31 5.86 18.74
C GLN A 231 -20.59 5.04 20.01
N PRO A 232 -21.85 4.92 20.49
CA PRO A 232 -22.14 4.12 21.69
C PRO A 232 -21.76 2.64 21.53
N THR A 233 -21.94 2.08 20.33
CA THR A 233 -21.64 0.69 20.02
C THR A 233 -20.13 0.43 19.91
N LEU A 234 -19.37 1.40 19.40
CA LEU A 234 -17.91 1.33 19.36
C LEU A 234 -17.31 1.44 20.77
N SER A 235 -17.93 2.26 21.63
CA SER A 235 -17.42 2.55 22.98
C SER A 235 -17.56 1.37 23.95
N THR A 236 -18.43 0.40 23.65
CA THR A 236 -18.66 -0.81 24.47
C THR A 236 -17.77 -2.00 24.07
N GLY A 237 -16.75 -1.77 23.23
CA GLY A 237 -15.77 -2.79 22.83
C GLY A 237 -15.88 -3.25 21.37
N GLY A 238 -16.67 -2.57 20.54
CA GLY A 238 -16.72 -2.79 19.10
C GLY A 238 -15.51 -2.20 18.37
N GLY A 239 -15.00 -2.91 17.36
CA GLY A 239 -13.94 -2.41 16.47
C GLY A 239 -14.49 -1.57 15.32
N CYS A 240 -13.67 -0.68 14.76
CA CYS A 240 -14.01 0.11 13.58
C CYS A 240 -12.81 0.19 12.63
N ILE A 241 -13.06 -0.02 11.33
CA ILE A 241 -12.12 0.16 10.24
C ILE A 241 -12.73 1.14 9.25
N LEU A 242 -12.00 2.20 8.93
CA LEU A 242 -12.38 3.21 7.96
C LEU A 242 -11.34 3.26 6.84
N THR A 243 -11.80 3.23 5.59
CA THR A 243 -10.95 3.37 4.40
C THR A 243 -11.51 4.48 3.51
N SER A 244 -10.67 5.40 3.06
CA SER A 244 -11.06 6.45 2.09
C SER A 244 -9.83 7.12 1.49
N THR A 245 -9.99 7.70 0.30
CA THR A 245 -9.11 8.79 -0.13
C THR A 245 -9.59 10.12 0.50
N PRO A 246 -8.71 11.11 0.70
CA PRO A 246 -9.09 12.37 1.35
C PRO A 246 -10.08 13.20 0.50
N ASN A 247 -11.07 13.81 1.15
CA ASN A 247 -12.10 14.63 0.50
C ASN A 247 -12.36 15.96 1.24
N GLY A 248 -11.27 16.66 1.59
CA GLY A 248 -11.29 17.89 2.39
C GLY A 248 -10.84 17.66 3.83
N ASP A 249 -10.82 18.75 4.62
CA ASP A 249 -10.28 18.74 6.00
C ASP A 249 -11.36 18.79 7.08
N ASN A 250 -12.63 18.94 6.71
CA ASN A 250 -13.73 19.16 7.66
C ASN A 250 -14.66 17.95 7.79
N ASP A 251 -14.50 16.93 6.94
CA ASP A 251 -15.31 15.71 7.04
C ASP A 251 -14.92 14.84 8.24
N ILE A 252 -15.80 13.91 8.61
CA ILE A 252 -15.61 13.03 9.76
C ILE A 252 -14.37 12.14 9.59
N PHE A 253 -14.05 11.71 8.37
CA PHE A 253 -12.85 10.90 8.13
C PHE A 253 -11.59 11.71 8.42
N ALA A 254 -11.48 12.96 7.97
CA ALA A 254 -10.37 13.86 8.28
C ALA A 254 -10.24 14.16 9.79
N GLN A 255 -11.37 14.30 10.50
CA GLN A 255 -11.38 14.46 11.96
C GLN A 255 -10.86 13.20 12.69
N VAL A 256 -11.32 12.01 12.28
CA VAL A 256 -10.84 10.73 12.84
C VAL A 256 -9.37 10.50 12.49
N TRP A 257 -8.94 10.84 11.28
CA TRP A 257 -7.55 10.74 10.84
C TRP A 257 -6.62 11.62 11.71
N ARG A 258 -6.95 12.89 11.91
CA ARG A 258 -6.18 13.80 12.78
C ARG A 258 -6.09 13.29 14.22
N GLY A 259 -7.19 12.76 14.75
CA GLY A 259 -7.18 12.17 16.09
C GLY A 259 -6.34 10.89 16.17
N ALA A 260 -6.23 10.14 15.07
CA ALA A 260 -5.46 8.91 14.97
C ALA A 260 -3.95 9.18 14.80
N THR A 261 -3.58 10.30 14.16
CA THR A 261 -2.18 10.74 14.02
C THR A 261 -1.67 11.51 15.24
N ASP A 262 -2.55 12.11 16.05
CA ASP A 262 -2.21 12.68 17.36
C ASP A 262 -1.90 11.58 18.39
N THR A 263 -0.67 11.07 18.33
CA THR A 263 -0.15 9.99 19.18
C THR A 263 0.58 10.50 20.42
N ILE A 264 0.51 11.80 20.73
CA ILE A 264 1.16 12.38 21.91
C ILE A 264 0.12 12.53 23.00
N GLY A 265 0.27 11.88 24.16
CA GLY A 265 -0.66 12.01 25.29
C GLY A 265 -0.70 13.41 25.93
N PRO A 266 -1.67 13.70 26.84
CA PRO A 266 -1.80 14.99 27.52
C PRO A 266 -0.57 15.41 28.37
N ASN A 267 0.28 14.43 28.70
CA ASN A 267 1.50 14.55 29.48
C ASN A 267 2.77 14.55 28.61
N GLY A 268 2.64 14.65 27.28
CA GLY A 268 3.76 14.57 26.34
C GLY A 268 4.31 13.15 26.11
N ILE A 269 3.67 12.12 26.67
CA ILE A 269 4.10 10.72 26.51
C ILE A 269 3.40 10.12 25.29
N PRO A 270 4.13 9.48 24.36
CA PRO A 270 3.52 8.77 23.24
C PRO A 270 2.49 7.73 23.71
N THR A 271 1.37 7.65 23.00
CA THR A 271 0.33 6.66 23.23
C THR A 271 0.83 5.26 22.92
N LEU A 272 0.39 4.28 23.71
CA LEU A 272 0.84 2.90 23.60
C LEU A 272 0.50 2.33 22.21
N GLY A 273 1.50 1.77 21.52
CA GLY A 273 1.31 1.08 20.24
C GLY A 273 1.04 1.98 19.03
N GLY A 274 1.25 3.30 19.15
CA GLY A 274 1.03 4.26 18.07
C GLY A 274 -0.45 4.51 17.77
N VAL A 275 -1.31 4.32 18.77
CA VAL A 275 -2.76 4.56 18.67
C VAL A 275 -3.04 6.02 19.01
N GLY A 276 -3.68 6.79 18.14
CA GLY A 276 -3.96 8.20 18.44
C GLY A 276 -4.91 8.40 19.63
N ARG A 277 -5.04 9.64 20.11
CA ARG A 277 -5.87 9.99 21.28
C ARG A 277 -7.33 9.57 21.14
N ASN A 278 -7.83 9.40 19.92
CA ASN A 278 -9.19 8.93 19.64
C ASN A 278 -9.35 7.40 19.66
N GLY A 279 -8.29 6.64 19.95
CA GLY A 279 -8.30 5.17 19.97
C GLY A 279 -8.12 4.51 18.59
N PHE A 280 -7.92 5.29 17.53
CA PHE A 280 -7.66 4.78 16.18
C PHE A 280 -6.17 4.74 15.87
N LYS A 281 -5.74 3.75 15.08
CA LYS A 281 -4.40 3.69 14.52
C LYS A 281 -4.44 4.16 13.08
N ALA A 282 -3.66 5.20 12.75
CA ALA A 282 -3.54 5.69 11.39
C ALA A 282 -2.68 4.73 10.54
N PHE A 283 -3.07 4.56 9.28
CA PHE A 283 -2.31 3.81 8.27
C PHE A 283 -2.51 4.47 6.92
N GLN A 284 -1.41 4.83 6.24
CA GLN A 284 -1.42 5.45 4.93
C GLN A 284 -0.71 4.53 3.93
N ALA A 285 -1.30 4.36 2.76
CA ALA A 285 -0.67 3.70 1.62
C ALA A 285 -0.92 4.54 0.37
N THR A 286 0.14 5.01 -0.26
CA THR A 286 0.09 5.87 -1.46
C THR A 286 0.46 5.07 -2.71
N TRP A 287 0.55 5.74 -3.87
CA TRP A 287 1.00 5.09 -5.10
C TRP A 287 2.44 4.56 -5.05
N HIS A 288 3.33 5.06 -4.21
CA HIS A 288 4.70 4.51 -4.12
C HIS A 288 4.72 3.16 -3.38
N CYS A 289 3.77 2.94 -2.47
CA CYS A 289 3.52 1.63 -1.89
C CYS A 289 3.03 0.67 -2.96
N HIS A 290 2.49 1.22 -4.06
CA HIS A 290 2.03 0.42 -5.16
C HIS A 290 3.21 -0.12 -5.92
N PRO A 291 3.19 -1.41 -6.11
CA PRO A 291 4.40 -2.03 -6.35
C PRO A 291 4.26 -2.31 -7.91
N ASP A 292 3.93 -1.34 -8.74
CA ASP A 292 4.01 -1.44 -10.24
C ASP A 292 4.15 -0.03 -10.81
N ARG A 293 4.08 0.98 -9.92
CA ARG A 293 3.99 2.39 -10.25
C ARG A 293 5.33 3.03 -9.98
N ASP A 294 6.09 3.28 -11.04
CA ASP A 294 7.34 4.03 -10.98
C ASP A 294 7.09 5.52 -11.24
N GLU A 295 8.14 6.34 -11.19
CA GLU A 295 7.99 7.77 -11.48
C GLU A 295 7.50 8.03 -12.91
N LYS A 296 7.79 7.13 -13.87
CA LYS A 296 7.26 7.26 -15.24
C LYS A 296 5.74 7.10 -15.28
N TRP A 297 5.21 6.13 -14.54
CA TRP A 297 3.76 5.99 -14.34
C TRP A 297 3.18 7.24 -13.67
N ALA A 298 3.82 7.73 -12.62
CA ALA A 298 3.36 8.90 -11.89
C ALA A 298 3.35 10.16 -12.78
N ASP A 299 4.42 10.42 -13.53
CA ASP A 299 4.52 11.53 -14.49
C ASP A 299 3.47 11.41 -15.59
N THR A 300 3.22 10.21 -16.11
CA THR A 300 2.18 9.99 -17.12
C THR A 300 0.80 10.38 -16.60
N TYR A 301 0.47 9.99 -15.37
CA TYR A 301 -0.82 10.32 -14.76
C TYR A 301 -0.90 11.78 -14.29
N ARG A 302 0.17 12.35 -13.69
CA ARG A 302 0.26 13.79 -13.35
C ARG A 302 -0.05 14.65 -14.57
N ASN A 303 0.48 14.29 -15.74
CA ASN A 303 0.21 14.98 -17.00
C ASN A 303 -1.23 14.83 -17.51
N GLN A 304 -1.92 13.73 -17.19
CA GLN A 304 -3.29 13.48 -17.63
C GLN A 304 -4.36 14.12 -16.75
N ILE A 305 -4.25 13.96 -15.42
CA ILE A 305 -5.28 14.38 -14.47
C ILE A 305 -4.94 15.70 -13.77
N GLY A 306 -3.69 16.16 -13.89
CA GLY A 306 -3.18 17.36 -13.22
C GLY A 306 -2.68 17.08 -11.81
N GLU A 307 -1.69 17.87 -11.39
CA GLU A 307 -0.92 17.71 -10.15
C GLU A 307 -1.80 17.65 -8.89
N GLU A 308 -2.80 18.53 -8.76
CA GLU A 308 -3.66 18.58 -7.57
C GLU A 308 -4.56 17.34 -7.45
N LYS A 309 -5.09 16.84 -8.58
CA LYS A 309 -5.91 15.62 -8.58
C LYS A 309 -5.04 14.39 -8.35
N PHE A 310 -3.82 14.37 -8.90
CA PHE A 310 -2.87 13.30 -8.65
C PHE A 310 -2.52 13.22 -7.16
N LYS A 311 -2.21 14.36 -6.53
CA LYS A 311 -1.93 14.42 -5.08
C LYS A 311 -3.08 13.92 -4.22
N ARG A 312 -4.31 14.28 -4.58
CA ARG A 312 -5.51 13.83 -3.84
C ARG A 312 -5.76 12.33 -3.99
N GLU A 313 -5.71 11.82 -5.22
CA GLU A 313 -6.12 10.45 -5.54
C GLU A 313 -5.01 9.41 -5.32
N PHE A 314 -3.73 9.79 -5.47
CA PHE A 314 -2.60 8.86 -5.47
C PHE A 314 -1.59 9.10 -4.35
N ASP A 315 -1.36 10.34 -3.92
CA ASP A 315 -0.48 10.64 -2.78
C ASP A 315 -1.22 10.62 -1.44
N CYS A 316 -2.56 10.46 -1.46
CA CYS A 316 -3.43 10.59 -0.29
C CYS A 316 -3.17 11.91 0.47
N CYS A 317 -2.79 12.96 -0.25
CA CYS A 317 -2.54 14.28 0.30
C CYS A 317 -3.76 15.16 0.05
N VAL A 318 -4.30 15.75 1.11
CA VAL A 318 -4.97 17.04 0.98
C VAL A 318 -3.87 18.04 0.65
N ALA A 319 -4.13 18.98 -0.25
CA ALA A 319 -3.18 20.03 -0.60
C ALA A 319 -2.85 20.88 0.63
N ASP A 320 -1.86 20.43 1.42
CA ASP A 320 -0.97 21.15 2.35
C ASP A 320 -0.27 20.19 3.34
N THR A 321 0.48 19.19 2.85
CA THR A 321 1.41 18.44 3.72
C THR A 321 2.77 19.11 3.73
N MET A 322 3.10 19.74 4.86
CA MET A 322 4.32 20.49 5.11
C MET A 322 5.15 19.75 6.18
N LEU A 323 6.44 19.53 5.93
CA LEU A 323 7.34 18.97 6.95
C LEU A 323 7.87 20.09 7.85
N ASP A 324 7.78 19.92 9.17
CA ASP A 324 8.52 20.74 10.12
C ASP A 324 9.98 20.28 10.17
N CYS A 325 10.86 20.97 9.46
CA CYS A 325 12.30 20.72 9.45
C CYS A 325 13.02 21.72 10.35
N VAL A 326 14.10 21.27 10.99
CA VAL A 326 15.03 22.13 11.72
C VAL A 326 16.36 22.11 10.97
N ASP A 327 16.86 23.29 10.58
CA ASP A 327 18.20 23.37 9.96
C ASP A 327 19.32 23.17 11.00
N GLU A 328 20.54 23.08 10.50
CA GLU A 328 21.79 22.98 11.28
C GLU A 328 21.98 24.14 12.29
N LEU A 329 21.20 25.21 12.15
CA LEU A 329 21.23 26.41 13.00
C LEU A 329 20.09 26.43 14.04
N GLY A 330 19.24 25.40 14.07
CA GLY A 330 18.13 25.29 15.01
C GLY A 330 16.84 26.01 14.58
N ASN A 331 16.74 26.48 13.33
CA ASN A 331 15.54 27.16 12.84
C ASN A 331 14.51 26.16 12.31
N SER A 332 13.30 26.23 12.86
CA SER A 332 12.16 25.45 12.38
C SER A 332 11.51 26.10 11.15
N PHE A 333 11.36 25.36 10.05
CA PHE A 333 10.65 25.81 8.86
C PHE A 333 9.88 24.67 8.20
N LYS A 334 8.84 25.04 7.45
CA LYS A 334 7.97 24.10 6.75
C LYS A 334 8.37 23.93 5.29
N ILE A 335 8.74 22.72 4.87
CA ILE A 335 9.21 22.44 3.48
C ILE A 335 8.62 21.15 2.91
N SER A 336 8.51 21.07 1.58
CA SER A 336 8.12 19.83 0.90
C SER A 336 9.32 18.88 0.79
N ILE A 337 9.04 17.57 0.79
CA ILE A 337 10.06 16.51 0.71
C ILE A 337 10.95 16.69 -0.54
N GLY A 338 10.36 17.05 -1.68
CA GLY A 338 11.10 17.20 -2.95
C GLY A 338 12.00 18.44 -3.01
N ASP A 339 11.64 19.49 -2.28
CA ASP A 339 12.44 20.71 -2.22
C ASP A 339 13.63 20.57 -1.26
N LEU A 340 13.50 19.71 -0.24
CA LEU A 340 14.60 19.39 0.68
C LEU A 340 15.74 18.67 -0.05
N TYR A 341 15.45 17.67 -0.90
CA TYR A 341 16.48 16.94 -1.66
C TYR A 341 17.32 17.85 -2.57
N LYS A 342 16.66 18.72 -3.34
CA LYS A 342 17.33 19.69 -4.23
C LYS A 342 18.21 20.68 -3.46
N LYS A 343 17.79 21.06 -2.25
CA LYS A 343 18.52 21.99 -1.38
C LYS A 343 19.84 21.40 -0.87
N LEU A 344 19.91 20.08 -0.75
CA LEU A 344 21.07 19.35 -0.23
C LEU A 344 22.01 18.82 -1.32
N SER A 345 21.57 18.93 -2.58
CA SER A 345 22.31 18.48 -3.76
C SER A 345 23.27 19.56 -4.30
N VAL A 346 23.61 20.58 -3.51
CA VAL A 346 24.43 21.74 -3.90
C VAL A 346 25.76 21.74 -3.17
#